data_AF-A0A945QIY5-F1
#
_entry.id   AF-A0A945QIY5-F1
#
_cell.length_a   1.000
_cell.length_b   1.000
_cell.length_c   1.000
_cell.angle_alpha   90.00
_cell.angle_beta   90.00
_cell.angle_gamma   90.00
#
_symmetry.space_group_name_H-M   'P 1'
#
loop_
_entity.id
_entity.type
_entity.pdbx_description
1 polymer ?
#
loop_
_entity_poly.entity_id
_entity_poly.type
_entity_poly.pdbx_seq_one_letter_code
_entity_poly.pdbx_strand_id
1 'polypeptide(L)' 'MTARLREHYDATVKPELMQSFSYGNAFEVPRLEKIVVNMGVGEAVADSKKIDSAAA' A
#
# COMPACT_ATOMS: atom_id res chain seq x y z
N MET A 1 -15.21 -7.65 8.61
CA MET A 1 -15.14 -6.65 7.53
C MET A 1 -13.82 -6.82 6.82
N THR A 2 -13.84 -7.24 5.56
CA THR A 2 -12.67 -7.22 4.68
C THR A 2 -12.43 -5.78 4.20
N ALA A 3 -11.16 -5.40 4.00
CA ALA A 3 -10.83 -4.05 3.53
C ALA A 3 -11.31 -3.88 2.08
N ARG A 4 -11.97 -2.76 1.76
CA ARG A 4 -12.53 -2.48 0.42
C ARG A 4 -11.51 -2.65 -0.71
N LEU A 5 -10.27 -2.19 -0.49
CA LEU A 5 -9.18 -2.33 -1.45
C LEU A 5 -8.74 -3.78 -1.65
N ARG A 6 -8.85 -4.62 -0.61
CA ARG A 6 -8.51 -6.04 -0.71
C ARG A 6 -9.52 -6.76 -1.59
N GLU A 7 -10.81 -6.48 -1.40
CA GLU A 7 -11.89 -7.05 -2.22
C GLU A 7 -11.75 -6.65 -3.68
N HIS A 8 -11.46 -5.37 -3.94
CA HIS A 8 -11.24 -4.89 -5.31
C HIS A 8 -10.01 -5.54 -5.97
N TYR A 9 -8.92 -5.73 -5.23
CA TYR A 9 -7.73 -6.40 -5.75
C TYR A 9 -8.02 -7.85 -6.16
N ASP A 10 -8.70 -8.61 -5.28
CA ASP A 10 -9.01 -10.02 -5.52
C ASP A 10 -10.06 -10.20 -6.63
N ALA A 11 -11.05 -9.31 -6.73
CA ALA A 11 -12.17 -9.42 -7.68
C ALA A 11 -11.91 -8.80 -9.06
N THR A 12 -11.08 -7.77 -9.16
CA THR A 12 -10.91 -6.98 -10.40
C THR A 12 -9.46 -6.97 -10.87
N VAL A 13 -8.54 -6.53 -10.02
CA VAL A 13 -7.14 -6.29 -10.42
C VAL A 13 -6.41 -7.58 -10.77
N LYS A 14 -6.55 -8.63 -9.94
CA LYS A 14 -5.85 -9.91 -10.14
C LYS A 14 -6.27 -10.60 -11.46
N PRO A 15 -7.57 -10.74 -11.80
CA PRO A 15 -7.99 -11.28 -13.10
C PRO A 15 -7.47 -10.47 -14.30
N GLU A 16 -7.55 -9.14 -14.24
CA GLU A 16 -7.09 -8.26 -15.33
C GLU A 16 -5.58 -8.39 -15.57
N LEU A 17 -4.78 -8.49 -14.50
CA LEU A 17 -3.34 -8.71 -14.60
C LEU A 17 -3.00 -10.09 -15.17
N MET A 18 -3.71 -11.16 -14.75
CA MET A 18 -3.52 -12.49 -15.35
C MET A 18 -3.81 -12.50 -16.84
N GLN A 19 -4.86 -11.81 -17.28
CA GLN A 19 -5.23 -11.75 -18.69
C GLN A 19 -4.23 -10.90 -19.50
N SER A 20 -3.86 -9.72 -18.98
CA SER A 20 -3.00 -8.77 -19.69
C SER A 20 -1.57 -9.28 -19.86
N PHE A 21 -1.06 -10.03 -18.88
CA PHE A 21 0.33 -10.51 -18.87
C PHE A 21 0.47 -12.02 -19.06
N SER A 22 -0.66 -12.74 -19.22
CA SER A 22 -0.69 -14.18 -19.47
C SER A 22 0.12 -15.00 -18.46
N TYR A 23 -0.01 -14.69 -17.18
CA TYR A 23 0.67 -15.43 -16.11
C TYR A 23 0.19 -16.89 -16.08
N GLY A 24 1.13 -17.84 -16.04
CA GLY A 24 0.84 -19.27 -15.99
C GLY A 24 0.48 -19.76 -14.59
N ASN A 25 0.81 -18.98 -13.56
CA ASN A 25 0.56 -19.31 -12.17
C ASN A 25 -0.12 -18.14 -11.44
N ALA A 26 -1.18 -18.43 -10.68
CA ALA A 26 -1.92 -17.42 -9.91
C ALA A 26 -1.09 -16.73 -8.81
N PHE A 27 0.05 -17.31 -8.43
CA PHE A 27 1.00 -16.72 -7.46
C PHE A 27 2.03 -15.78 -8.11
N GLU A 28 2.15 -15.77 -9.44
CA GLU A 28 3.02 -14.81 -10.16
C GLU A 28 2.41 -13.41 -10.24
N VAL A 29 1.11 -13.28 -9.96
CA VAL A 29 0.43 -11.98 -9.99
C VAL A 29 1.01 -11.07 -8.90
N PRO A 30 1.50 -9.86 -9.26
CA PRO A 30 2.12 -8.93 -8.31
C PRO A 30 1.21 -8.55 -7.15
N ARG A 31 1.72 -8.63 -5.92
CA ARG A 31 1.00 -8.31 -4.67
C ARG A 31 1.72 -7.23 -3.87
N LEU A 32 0.95 -6.41 -3.15
CA LEU A 32 1.50 -5.47 -2.17
C LEU A 32 1.94 -6.23 -0.90
N GLU A 33 3.22 -6.16 -0.56
CA GLU A 33 3.78 -6.81 0.63
C GLU A 33 3.82 -5.86 1.84
N LYS A 34 4.30 -4.63 1.63
CA LYS A 34 4.44 -3.63 2.70
C LYS A 34 4.30 -2.23 2.10
N ILE A 35 3.61 -1.35 2.83
CA ILE A 35 3.59 0.08 2.56
C ILE A 35 4.41 0.75 3.66
N VAL A 36 5.52 1.37 3.31
CA VAL A 36 6.34 2.14 4.25
C VAL A 36 5.99 3.61 4.08
N VAL A 37 5.40 4.22 5.10
CA VAL A 37 5.18 5.66 5.15
C VAL A 37 6.32 6.26 5.98
N ASN A 38 7.20 7.01 5.32
CA ASN A 38 8.25 7.75 5.99
C ASN A 38 7.86 9.22 6.05
N MET A 39 7.79 9.78 7.26
CA MET A 39 7.54 11.20 7.47
C MET A 39 8.84 11.86 7.91
N GLY A 40 9.49 12.58 6.99
CA GLY A 40 10.76 13.27 7.25
C GLY A 40 10.57 14.52 8.11
N VAL A 41 10.68 14.40 9.44
CA VAL A 41 10.53 15.50 10.41
C VAL A 41 11.83 16.29 10.66
N GLY A 42 12.70 16.39 9.66
CA GLY A 42 14.03 17.03 9.78
C GLY A 42 13.99 18.50 10.22
N GLU A 43 12.98 19.27 9.79
CA GLU A 43 12.78 20.67 10.18
C GLU A 43 11.97 20.84 11.48
N ALA A 44 11.29 19.79 11.94
CA ALA A 44 10.44 19.84 13.14
C ALA A 44 11.22 19.57 14.44
N VAL A 45 12.51 19.24 14.37
CA VAL A 45 13.38 19.01 15.53
C VAL A 45 13.47 20.24 16.45
N ALA A 46 13.34 21.46 15.90
CA ALA A 46 13.39 22.69 16.67
C ALA A 46 12.08 23.01 17.43
N ASP A 47 10.97 22.35 17.10
CA ASP A 47 9.63 22.74 17.55
C ASP A 47 8.80 21.47 17.87
N SER A 48 9.04 20.93 19.07
CA SER A 48 8.51 19.63 19.54
C SER A 48 6.99 19.47 19.41
N LYS A 49 6.23 20.56 19.47
CA LYS A 49 4.76 20.56 19.32
C LYS A 49 4.28 20.15 17.93
N LYS A 50 5.09 20.35 16.88
CA LYS A 50 4.72 19.98 15.50
C LYS A 50 4.98 18.50 15.22
N ILE A 51 5.88 17.87 15.98
CA ILE A 51 6.15 16.43 15.89
C ILE A 51 4.94 15.65 16.40
N ASP A 52 4.34 16.08 17.52
CA ASP A 52 3.15 15.42 18.08
C ASP A 52 1.95 15.46 17.14
N SER A 53 1.77 16.55 16.37
CA SER A 53 0.70 16.65 15.37
C SER A 53 0.92 15.78 14.13
N ALA A 54 2.18 15.44 13.83
CA ALA A 54 2.56 14.68 12.66
C ALA A 54 2.58 13.16 12.94
N ALA A 55 2.71 12.78 14.21
CA ALA A 55 2.65 11.40 14.69
C ALA A 55 1.22 10.88 14.94
N ALA A 56 0.21 11.76 14.89
CA ALA A 56 -1.20 11.45 15.16
C ALA A 56 -2.00 11.10 13.90
#